data_AF-A0A3A8YD71-F1
#
_entry.id   AF-A0A3A8YD71-F1
#
_cell.length_a   1.000
_cell.length_b   1.000
_cell.length_c   1.000
_cell.angle_alpha   90.00
_cell.angle_beta   90.00
_cell.angle_gamma   90.00
#
_symmetry.space_group_name_H-M   'P 1'
#
loop_
_entity.id
_entity.type
_entity.pdbx_description
1 polymer ?
#
loop_
_entity_poly.entity_id
_entity_poly.type
_entity_poly.pdbx_seq_one_letter_code
_entity_poly.pdbx_strand_id
1 'polypeptide(L)' 'MKDTNTQWHPGFIGAMDLEFREDRNKLIFEKEHNLNTKPLQIDLLIIKKNPEAGSTGNEIGEIFR' A
#
# COMPACT_ATOMS: atom_id res chain seq x y z
N MET A 1 4.85 -16.80 27.09
CA MET A 1 5.29 -16.40 25.74
C MET A 1 5.06 -14.89 25.65
N LYS A 2 6.14 -14.10 25.73
CA LYS A 2 6.08 -12.64 25.63
C LYS A 2 5.94 -12.28 24.15
N ASP A 3 4.86 -11.58 23.83
CA ASP A 3 4.69 -10.70 22.66
C ASP A 3 5.23 -11.23 21.33
N THR A 4 4.52 -12.19 20.73
CA THR A 4 4.67 -12.45 19.29
C THR A 4 4.12 -11.23 18.55
N ASN A 5 5.00 -10.29 18.21
CA ASN A 5 4.64 -9.07 17.53
C ASN A 5 4.12 -9.42 16.11
N THR A 6 2.80 -9.50 15.94
CA THR A 6 2.15 -9.89 14.69
C THR A 6 2.70 -9.05 13.55
N GLN A 7 3.37 -9.70 12.60
CA GLN A 7 3.90 -9.07 11.41
C GLN A 7 2.74 -8.82 10.43
N TRP A 8 2.01 -7.72 10.60
CA TRP A 8 0.87 -7.35 9.75
C TRP A 8 1.30 -6.94 8.33
N HIS A 9 2.55 -6.50 8.19
CA HIS A 9 3.15 -5.96 6.97
C HIS A 9 2.95 -6.83 5.71
N PRO A 10 3.28 -8.14 5.71
CA PRO A 10 3.12 -8.98 4.52
C PRO A 10 1.65 -9.20 4.15
N GLY A 11 0.78 -9.32 5.16
CA GLY A 11 -0.67 -9.47 4.95
C GLY A 11 -1.29 -8.20 4.37
N PHE A 12 -0.89 -7.03 4.87
CA PHE A 12 -1.35 -5.75 4.39
C PHE A 12 -0.92 -5.49 2.94
N ILE A 13 0.35 -5.72 2.60
CA ILE A 13 0.84 -5.57 1.22
C ILE A 13 0.08 -6.52 0.28
N GLY A 14 -0.12 -7.78 0.68
CA GLY A 14 -0.85 -8.75 -0.14
C GLY A 14 -2.30 -8.34 -0.39
N ALA A 15 -2.99 -7.83 0.64
CA ALA A 15 -4.36 -7.33 0.51
C ALA A 15 -4.43 -6.13 -0.45
N MET A 16 -3.53 -5.16 -0.33
CA MET A 16 -3.50 -3.99 -1.21
C MET A 16 -3.16 -4.34 -2.66
N ASP A 17 -2.22 -5.28 -2.89
CA ASP A 17 -1.88 -5.77 -4.22
C ASP A 17 -3.09 -6.47 -4.89
N LEU A 18 -3.91 -7.21 -4.11
CA LEU A 18 -5.13 -7.86 -4.61
C LEU A 18 -6.24 -6.84 -4.90
N GLU A 19 -6.49 -5.94 -3.95
CA GLU A 19 -7.56 -4.94 -4.00
C GLU A 19 -7.41 -4.02 -5.20
N PHE A 20 -6.18 -3.61 -5.52
CA PHE A 20 -5.88 -2.71 -6.63
C PHE A 20 -5.40 -3.41 -7.91
N ARG A 21 -5.60 -4.73 -8.02
CA ARG A 21 -5.09 -5.50 -9.17
C ARG A 21 -5.60 -4.97 -10.51
N GLU A 22 -6.86 -4.55 -10.57
CA GLU A 22 -7.49 -4.05 -11.79
C GLU A 22 -7.00 -2.65 -12.19
N ASP A 23 -6.62 -1.83 -11.20
CA ASP A 23 -6.11 -0.48 -11.38
C ASP A 23 -4.58 -0.38 -11.33
N ARG A 24 -3.89 -1.52 -11.33
CA ARG A 24 -2.43 -1.57 -11.16
C ARG A 24 -1.67 -0.74 -12.21
N ASN A 25 -2.21 -0.63 -13.41
CA ASN A 25 -1.63 0.19 -14.48
C ASN A 25 -1.72 1.70 -14.18
N LYS A 26 -2.69 2.15 -13.38
CA LYS A 26 -2.91 3.55 -12.98
C LYS A 26 -2.17 3.95 -11.72
N LEU A 27 -1.59 2.99 -11.00
CA LEU A 27 -1.01 3.18 -9.67
C LEU A 27 0.50 2.88 -9.66
N ILE A 28 1.21 3.55 -8.77
CA ILE A 28 2.60 3.29 -8.41
C ILE A 28 2.59 2.76 -6.99
N PHE A 29 3.29 1.65 -6.76
CA PHE A 29 3.44 1.04 -5.44
C PHE A 29 4.90 1.14 -5.04
N GLU A 30 5.19 1.95 -4.03
CA GLU A 30 6.50 2.02 -3.40
C GLU A 30 6.44 1.26 -2.08
N LYS A 31 7.12 0.10 -2.05
CA LYS A 31 7.26 -0.73 -0.84
C LYS A 31 8.44 -0.19 -0.02
N GLU A 32 8.38 -0.35 1.30
CA GLU A 32 9.41 0.17 2.21
C GLU A 32 10.84 -0.18 1.76
N HIS A 33 11.72 0.82 1.84
CA HIS A 33 13.16 0.65 1.66
C HIS A 33 13.85 0.73 3.03
N ASN A 34 14.55 -0.34 3.43
CA ASN A 34 15.37 -0.33 4.63
C ASN A 34 16.58 0.60 4.44
N LEU A 35 16.46 1.86 4.89
CA LEU A 35 17.60 2.76 5.07
C LEU A 35 18.04 2.64 6.53
N ASN A 36 19.30 2.28 6.75
CA ASN A 36 19.83 1.89 8.06
C ASN A 36 19.47 2.86 9.20
N THR A 37 19.31 2.24 10.39
CA THR A 37 19.19 2.76 11.77
C THR A 37 17.84 3.21 12.32
N LYS A 38 16.75 3.29 11.55
CA LYS A 38 15.38 3.16 12.09
C LYS A 38 14.37 3.07 10.93
N PRO A 39 13.50 2.04 10.88
CA PRO A 39 12.44 1.97 9.89
C PRO A 39 11.45 3.11 10.20
N LEU A 40 11.45 4.14 9.36
CA LEU A 40 10.42 5.16 9.38
C LEU A 40 9.14 4.47 8.87
N GLN A 41 8.18 4.35 9.79
CA GLN A 41 6.94 3.56 9.75
C GLN A 41 5.99 3.89 8.57
N ILE A 42 6.42 3.66 7.33
CA ILE A 42 5.51 3.64 6.18
C ILE A 42 5.76 2.36 5.39
N ASP A 43 4.89 1.39 5.64
CA ASP A 43 4.93 0.03 5.11
C ASP A 43 4.74 -0.03 3.58
N LEU A 44 3.86 0.84 3.06
CA LEU A 44 3.47 0.89 1.64
C LEU A 44 2.94 2.28 1.25
N LEU A 45 3.49 2.83 0.18
CA LEU A 45 3.00 4.06 -0.45
C LEU A 45 2.36 3.74 -1.81
N ILE A 46 1.13 4.20 -2.02
CA ILE A 46 0.38 4.04 -3.27
C ILE A 46 0.10 5.42 -3.86
N ILE A 47 0.58 5.66 -5.08
CA ILE A 47 0.45 6.96 -5.78
C ILE A 47 -0.35 6.77 -7.06
N LYS A 48 -1.32 7.65 -7.32
CA LYS A 48 -2.04 7.74 -8.61
C LYS A 48 -1.11 8.35 -9.66
N LYS A 49 -0.94 7.69 -10.80
CA LYS A 49 -0.15 8.21 -11.93
C LYS A 49 -0.79 9.44 -12.58
N ASN A 50 -2.11 9.48 -12.62
CA ASN A 50 -2.88 10.61 -13.11
C ASN A 50 -3.94 10.98 -12.06
N PRO A 51 -3.79 12.12 -11.34
CA PRO A 51 -4.75 12.58 -10.35
C PRO A 51 -6.16 12.80 -10.91
N GLU A 52 -6.27 13.12 -12.22
CA GLU A 52 -7.55 13.41 -12.87
C GLU A 52 -8.23 12.17 -13.46
N ALA A 53 -7.62 10.99 -13.37
CA ALA A 53 -8.18 9.74 -13.93
C ALA A 53 -9.38 9.16 -13.16
N GLY A 54 -9.91 9.89 -12.17
CA GLY A 54 -11.03 9.48 -11.33
C GLY A 54 -10.64 8.59 -10.15
N SER A 55 -11.64 8.08 -9.43
CA SER A 55 -11.43 7.07 -8.39
C SER A 55 -10.95 5.75 -9.01
N THR A 56 -10.21 4.98 -8.22
CA THR A 56 -9.99 3.57 -8.52
C THR A 56 -11.31 2.83 -8.29
N GLY A 57 -11.58 1.77 -9.05
CA GLY A 57 -12.92 1.15 -9.16
C GLY A 57 -13.36 0.37 -7.93
N ASN A 58 -12.62 0.46 -6.82
CA ASN A 58 -12.81 -0.30 -5.60
C ASN A 58 -13.11 0.60 -4.40
N GLU A 59 -13.64 0.01 -3.33
CA GLU A 59 -14.12 0.73 -2.13
C GLU A 59 -12.98 1.46 -1.40
N ILE A 60 -11.78 0.86 -1.37
CA ILE A 60 -10.60 1.47 -0.77
C ILE A 60 -10.10 2.64 -1.62
N GLY A 61 -10.30 2.58 -2.92
CA GLY A 61 -9.94 3.59 -3.90
C GLY A 61 -10.69 4.91 -3.77
N GLU A 62 -11.93 4.84 -3.27
CA GLU A 62 -12.75 6.00 -2.95
C GLU A 62 -12.19 6.83 -1.78
N ILE A 63 -11.37 6.20 -0.92
CA ILE A 63 -10.72 6.87 0.23
C ILE A 63 -9.62 7.83 -0.25
N PHE A 64 -8.98 7.53 -1.39
CA PHE A 64 -7.93 8.37 -1.97
C PHE A 64 -8.55 9.62 -2.62
N ARG A 65 -8.70 10.70 -1.84
CA ARG A 65 -9.06 12.04 -2.33
C ARG A 65 -7.84 12.74 -2.96
#